data_AF-A0A1G2ZMX3-F1
#
_entry.id   AF-A0A1G2ZMX3-F1
#
_cell.length_a   1.000
_cell.length_b   1.000
_cell.length_c   1.000
_cell.angle_alpha   90.00
_cell.angle_beta   90.00
_cell.angle_gamma   90.00
#
_symmetry.space_group_name_H-M   'P 1'
#
loop_
_entity.id
_entity.type
_entity.pdbx_description
1 polymer ?
#
loop_
_entity_poly.entity_id
_entity_poly.type
_entity_poly.pdbx_seq_one_letter_code
_entity_poly.pdbx_strand_id
1 'polypeptide(L)'
;MTPAEFRASGLHRLSAAEMRALNAWFNKTIKKAVAIGRDSRPAKSPVGAITLEDIIKDIMNGTIIAADGQFLGTISANRVDPKSISNQVGMYGGAVGRFSIFSKVGRYGGEIGQYSPFNKITAKPPQIFIDDKPVCYLTVNRLKSPRFDPHALKAWVESRR
;
A
#
# COMPACT_ATOMS: atom_id res chain seq x y z
N MET A 1 -3.83 -16.39 -7.03
CA MET A 1 -3.64 -16.73 -5.62
C MET A 1 -3.57 -18.24 -5.50
N THR A 2 -2.41 -18.78 -5.18
CA THR A 2 -2.25 -20.21 -4.94
C THR A 2 -2.97 -20.62 -3.64
N PRO A 3 -3.33 -21.90 -3.46
CA PRO A 3 -3.90 -22.37 -2.19
C PRO A 3 -3.01 -22.09 -0.97
N ALA A 4 -1.69 -22.02 -1.17
CA ALA A 4 -0.73 -21.66 -0.13
C ALA A 4 -0.81 -20.17 0.23
N GLU A 5 -0.90 -19.29 -0.76
CA GLU A 5 -1.08 -17.85 -0.57
C GLU A 5 -2.43 -17.53 0.11
N PHE A 6 -3.49 -18.27 -0.23
CA PHE A 6 -4.80 -18.13 0.43
C PHE A 6 -4.74 -18.53 1.91
N ARG A 7 -4.02 -19.61 2.24
CA ARG A 7 -3.83 -20.04 3.61
C ARG A 7 -2.99 -19.04 4.41
N ALA A 8 -1.89 -18.56 3.83
CA ALA A 8 -1.01 -17.56 4.44
C ALA A 8 -1.71 -16.22 4.71
N SER A 9 -2.68 -15.85 3.88
CA SER A 9 -3.45 -14.61 4.05
C SER A 9 -4.40 -14.60 5.25
N GLY A 10 -4.63 -15.75 5.90
CA GLY A 10 -5.60 -15.87 7.00
C GLY A 10 -7.07 -15.80 6.57
N LEU A 11 -7.36 -15.57 5.28
CA LEU A 11 -8.71 -15.48 4.71
C LEU A 11 -9.50 -16.79 4.84
N HIS A 12 -8.79 -17.92 4.94
CA HIS A 12 -9.39 -19.25 5.18
C HIS A 12 -10.12 -19.35 6.54
N ARG A 13 -9.87 -18.41 7.47
CA ARG A 13 -10.50 -18.40 8.81
C ARG A 13 -11.82 -17.64 8.84
N LEU A 14 -12.21 -16.99 7.74
CA LEU A 14 -13.47 -16.25 7.64
C LEU A 14 -14.62 -17.20 7.36
N SER A 15 -15.75 -16.97 8.03
CA SER A 15 -17.02 -17.61 7.69
C SER A 15 -17.51 -17.19 6.31
N ALA A 16 -18.43 -17.95 5.72
CA ALA A 16 -19.02 -17.62 4.42
C ALA A 16 -19.72 -16.24 4.42
N ALA A 17 -20.29 -15.82 5.56
CA ALA A 17 -20.92 -14.51 5.70
C ALA A 17 -19.88 -13.38 5.71
N GLU A 18 -18.78 -13.56 6.43
CA GLU A 18 -17.67 -12.59 6.47
C GLU A 18 -16.97 -12.48 5.12
N MET A 19 -16.79 -13.60 4.42
CA MET A 19 -16.22 -13.61 3.07
C MET A 19 -17.11 -12.87 2.06
N ARG A 20 -18.44 -13.01 2.16
CA ARG A 20 -19.40 -12.24 1.36
C ARG A 20 -19.33 -10.74 1.66
N ALA A 21 -19.22 -10.37 2.94
CA ALA A 21 -19.08 -8.98 3.35
C ALA A 21 -17.77 -8.36 2.85
N LEU A 22 -16.66 -9.09 2.92
CA LEU A 22 -15.36 -8.68 2.40
C LEU A 22 -15.40 -8.46 0.88
N ASN A 23 -15.99 -9.40 0.13
CA ASN A 23 -16.15 -9.29 -1.32
C ASN A 23 -17.06 -8.12 -1.70
N ALA A 24 -18.17 -7.92 -0.99
CA ALA A 24 -19.07 -6.81 -1.22
C ALA A 24 -18.40 -5.45 -0.95
N TRP A 25 -17.62 -5.36 0.13
CA TRP A 25 -16.84 -4.16 0.44
C TRP A 25 -15.77 -3.88 -0.61
N PHE A 26 -15.00 -4.90 -1.03
CA PHE A 26 -13.97 -4.75 -2.06
C PHE A 26 -14.57 -4.23 -3.37
N ASN A 27 -15.63 -4.88 -3.84
CA ASN A 27 -16.34 -4.48 -5.07
C ASN A 27 -16.92 -3.07 -5.00
N LYS A 28 -17.45 -2.66 -3.85
CA LYS A 28 -17.97 -1.30 -3.64
C LYS A 28 -16.86 -0.25 -3.64
N THR A 29 -15.70 -0.58 -3.09
CA THR A 29 -14.54 0.31 -2.97
C THR A 29 -13.87 0.50 -4.33
N ILE A 30 -13.68 -0.58 -5.09
CA ILE A 30 -13.14 -0.52 -6.46
C ILE A 30 -14.08 0.25 -7.39
N LYS A 31 -15.40 0.02 -7.34
CA LYS A 31 -16.36 0.77 -8.15
C LYS A 31 -16.30 2.29 -7.90
N LYS A 32 -16.06 2.71 -6.65
CA LYS A 32 -15.87 4.13 -6.32
C LYS A 32 -14.57 4.71 -6.87
N ALA A 33 -13.47 3.94 -6.85
CA ALA A 33 -12.19 4.38 -7.39
C ALA A 33 -12.23 4.49 -8.94
N VAL A 34 -12.90 3.57 -9.62
CA VAL A 34 -13.03 3.56 -11.09
C VAL A 34 -13.89 4.72 -11.61
N ALA A 35 -14.90 5.16 -10.86
CA ALA A 35 -15.77 6.27 -11.26
C ALA A 35 -15.05 7.65 -11.28
N ILE A 36 -13.94 7.80 -10.57
CA ILE A 36 -13.20 9.07 -10.41
C ILE A 36 -12.13 9.24 -11.53
N GLY A 37 -11.89 8.21 -12.36
CA GLY A 37 -10.76 8.15 -13.29
C GLY A 37 -11.04 8.42 -14.77
N ARG A 38 -12.25 8.84 -15.16
CA ARG A 38 -12.53 9.18 -16.57
C ARG A 38 -12.08 10.60 -16.86
N ASP A 39 -10.82 10.75 -17.29
CA ASP A 39 -10.47 11.54 -18.46
C ASP A 39 -8.98 11.34 -18.80
N SER A 40 -8.73 11.09 -20.09
CA SER A 40 -7.41 11.09 -20.75
C SER A 40 -6.54 9.80 -20.71
N ARG A 41 -7.02 8.67 -21.27
CA ARG A 41 -6.12 7.68 -21.93
C ARG A 41 -6.77 7.08 -23.19
N PRO A 42 -6.02 6.90 -24.29
CA PRO A 42 -6.51 6.24 -25.50
C PRO A 42 -6.69 4.73 -25.24
N ALA A 43 -7.78 4.19 -25.78
CA ALA A 43 -8.24 2.84 -25.56
C ALA A 43 -7.26 1.76 -26.07
N LYS A 44 -6.60 1.05 -25.15
CA LYS A 44 -6.07 -0.30 -25.37
C LYS A 44 -6.44 -1.21 -24.20
N SER A 45 -7.70 -1.62 -24.22
CA SER A 45 -8.25 -2.93 -23.84
C SER A 45 -9.76 -2.76 -23.65
N PRO A 46 -10.59 -3.66 -24.21
CA PRO A 46 -12.04 -3.53 -24.11
C PRO A 46 -12.44 -3.58 -22.63
N VAL A 47 -13.37 -2.71 -22.26
CA VAL A 47 -13.92 -2.56 -20.91
C VAL A 47 -14.47 -3.91 -20.42
N GLY A 48 -13.70 -4.64 -19.61
CA GLY A 48 -14.10 -5.94 -19.09
C GLY A 48 -13.06 -6.54 -18.15
N ALA A 49 -13.33 -6.44 -16.83
CA ALA A 49 -12.56 -7.00 -15.72
C ALA A 49 -11.12 -6.46 -15.53
N ILE A 50 -10.95 -5.51 -14.61
CA ILE A 50 -9.66 -5.26 -13.97
C ILE A 50 -9.21 -6.57 -13.32
N THR A 51 -8.05 -7.10 -13.70
CA THR A 51 -7.55 -8.33 -13.09
C THR A 51 -6.86 -8.03 -11.76
N LEU A 52 -6.75 -9.03 -10.89
CA LEU A 52 -5.99 -8.88 -9.64
C LEU A 52 -4.50 -8.57 -9.92
N GLU A 53 -3.98 -9.04 -11.05
CA GLU A 53 -2.62 -8.78 -11.51
C GLU A 53 -2.41 -7.32 -11.88
N ASP A 54 -3.38 -6.69 -12.53
CA ASP A 54 -3.34 -5.26 -12.85
C ASP A 54 -3.32 -4.42 -11.56
N ILE A 55 -4.20 -4.73 -10.59
CA ILE A 55 -4.23 -4.05 -9.27
C ILE A 55 -2.90 -4.22 -8.54
N ILE A 56 -2.31 -5.41 -8.60
CA ILE A 56 -1.03 -5.73 -7.97
C ILE A 56 0.12 -4.96 -8.63
N LYS A 57 0.18 -4.91 -9.96
CA LYS A 57 1.20 -4.17 -10.71
C LYS A 57 1.10 -2.68 -10.44
N ASP A 58 -0.10 -2.16 -10.34
CA ASP A 58 -0.37 -0.76 -10.03
C ASP A 58 0.20 -0.39 -8.64
N ILE A 59 0.05 -1.26 -7.64
CA ILE A 59 0.63 -1.03 -6.30
C ILE A 59 2.16 -1.19 -6.32
N MET A 60 2.73 -2.12 -7.10
CA MET A 60 4.19 -2.37 -7.23
C MET A 60 4.98 -1.25 -7.93
N ASN A 61 4.31 -0.21 -8.39
CA ASN A 61 4.94 1.02 -8.85
C ASN A 61 4.43 2.25 -8.08
N GLY A 62 3.63 2.03 -7.04
CA GLY A 62 3.09 3.09 -6.22
C GLY A 62 4.17 3.81 -5.42
N THR A 63 3.92 5.07 -5.13
CA THR A 63 4.81 5.90 -4.33
C THR A 63 4.20 6.21 -2.97
N ILE A 64 5.03 6.23 -1.94
CA ILE A 64 4.62 6.60 -0.59
C ILE A 64 4.98 8.06 -0.37
N ILE A 65 4.01 8.87 0.04
CA ILE A 65 4.20 10.30 0.28
C ILE A 65 3.65 10.62 1.67
N ALA A 66 4.45 11.31 2.48
CA ALA A 66 4.02 11.82 3.78
C ALA A 66 3.06 13.01 3.64
N ALA A 67 2.33 13.32 4.71
CA ALA A 67 1.38 14.42 4.73
C ALA A 67 2.03 15.82 4.60
N ASP A 68 3.35 15.93 4.74
CA ASP A 68 4.13 17.14 4.46
C ASP A 68 4.64 17.21 3.01
N GLY A 69 4.27 16.25 2.16
CA GLY A 69 4.73 16.14 0.77
C GLY A 69 6.07 15.43 0.61
N GLN A 70 6.70 14.96 1.69
CA GLN A 70 7.97 14.22 1.59
C GLN A 70 7.75 12.87 0.91
N PHE A 71 8.52 12.61 -0.15
CA PHE A 71 8.61 11.28 -0.75
C PHE A 71 9.30 10.31 0.21
N LEU A 72 8.69 9.14 0.41
CA LEU A 72 9.14 8.11 1.36
C LEU A 72 9.53 6.78 0.69
N GLY A 73 9.53 6.73 -0.64
CA GLY A 73 9.98 5.59 -1.41
C GLY A 73 8.95 5.06 -2.41
N THR A 74 9.44 4.27 -3.35
CA THR A 74 8.63 3.50 -4.29
C THR A 74 8.39 2.11 -3.74
N ILE A 75 7.16 1.64 -3.82
CA ILE A 75 6.76 0.29 -3.43
C ILE A 75 7.30 -0.67 -4.50
N SER A 76 8.52 -1.17 -4.33
CA SER A 76 9.16 -2.08 -5.29
C SER A 76 9.86 -3.21 -4.56
N ALA A 77 9.93 -4.40 -5.17
CA ALA A 77 10.71 -5.53 -4.68
C ALA A 77 12.22 -5.40 -5.02
N ASN A 78 12.58 -4.46 -5.90
CA ASN A 78 13.97 -4.24 -6.30
C ASN A 78 14.81 -3.74 -5.11
N ARG A 79 15.86 -4.48 -4.72
CA ARG A 79 16.70 -4.15 -3.57
C ARG A 79 17.87 -3.23 -3.88
N VAL A 80 18.18 -3.01 -5.16
CA VAL A 80 19.31 -2.16 -5.59
C VAL A 80 18.83 -0.79 -6.08
N ASP A 81 17.55 -0.64 -6.39
CA ASP A 81 16.96 0.66 -6.72
C ASP A 81 17.09 1.62 -5.51
N PRO A 82 17.72 2.80 -5.67
CA PRO A 82 17.92 3.75 -4.58
C PRO A 82 16.62 4.34 -4.03
N LYS A 83 15.50 4.31 -4.78
CA LYS A 83 14.19 4.82 -4.35
C LYS A 83 13.30 3.74 -3.75
N SER A 84 13.67 2.46 -3.88
CA SER A 84 12.84 1.35 -3.44
C SER A 84 12.80 1.21 -1.92
N ILE A 85 11.60 0.96 -1.38
CA ILE A 85 11.42 0.60 0.04
C ILE A 85 12.01 -0.77 0.39
N SER A 86 12.35 -1.60 -0.61
CA SER A 86 13.05 -2.87 -0.40
C SER A 86 14.57 -2.73 -0.34
N ASN A 87 15.12 -1.55 -0.65
CA ASN A 87 16.55 -1.31 -0.53
C ASN A 87 16.92 -1.05 0.94
N GLN A 88 17.38 -2.11 1.61
CA GLN A 88 17.67 -2.12 3.05
C GLN A 88 18.90 -1.29 3.46
N VAL A 89 19.71 -0.87 2.50
CA VAL A 89 20.86 0.05 2.72
C VAL A 89 20.57 1.46 2.19
N GLY A 90 19.41 1.66 1.56
CA GLY A 90 19.01 2.93 0.94
C GLY A 90 18.29 3.88 1.90
N MET A 91 18.06 5.11 1.44
CA MET A 91 17.44 6.18 2.23
C MET A 91 15.96 5.92 2.59
N TYR A 92 15.27 5.10 1.79
CA TYR A 92 13.81 4.87 1.87
C TYR A 92 13.42 3.48 2.37
N GLY A 93 14.29 2.47 2.23
CA GLY A 93 14.03 1.11 2.72
C GLY A 93 14.87 0.71 3.94
N GLY A 94 15.98 1.42 4.20
CA GLY A 94 16.93 1.04 5.24
C GLY A 94 16.47 1.36 6.66
N ALA A 95 16.91 0.57 7.62
CA ALA A 95 16.54 0.73 9.04
C ALA A 95 17.04 2.07 9.64
N VAL A 96 18.11 2.63 9.07
CA VAL A 96 18.70 3.93 9.45
C VAL A 96 18.49 4.99 8.35
N GLY A 97 17.68 4.69 7.33
CA GLY A 97 17.40 5.61 6.23
C GLY A 97 16.64 6.83 6.70
N ARG A 98 17.10 8.03 6.30
CA ARG A 98 16.52 9.32 6.72
C ARG A 98 15.02 9.46 6.43
N PHE A 99 14.55 8.86 5.34
CA PHE A 99 13.16 8.93 4.87
C PHE A 99 12.47 7.57 4.91
N SER A 100 13.08 6.58 5.54
CA SER A 100 12.55 5.23 5.60
C SER A 100 11.40 5.13 6.57
N ILE A 101 10.27 4.63 6.07
CA ILE A 101 9.14 4.27 6.93
C ILE A 101 9.46 3.10 7.84
N PHE A 102 10.47 2.29 7.53
CA PHE A 102 10.87 1.13 8.32
C PHE A 102 11.95 1.45 9.36
N SER A 103 12.34 2.71 9.52
CA SER A 103 13.19 3.12 10.63
C SER A 103 12.42 3.08 11.95
N LYS A 104 13.06 2.61 13.03
CA LYS A 104 12.44 2.57 14.37
C LYS A 104 12.33 3.95 15.03
N VAL A 105 12.96 4.96 14.46
CA VAL A 105 13.03 6.33 15.00
C VAL A 105 12.72 7.35 13.91
N GLY A 106 12.59 8.62 14.30
CA GLY A 106 12.34 9.72 13.38
C GLY A 106 10.87 9.91 13.01
N ARG A 107 10.62 10.94 12.20
CA ARG A 107 9.25 11.43 11.91
C ARG A 107 8.43 10.50 11.02
N TYR A 108 9.11 9.71 10.17
CA TYR A 108 8.49 8.92 9.10
C TYR A 108 8.38 7.41 9.40
N GLY A 109 9.15 6.88 10.34
CA GLY A 109 9.09 5.45 10.72
C GLY A 109 8.83 5.19 12.20
N GLY A 110 9.31 6.06 13.10
CA GLY A 110 9.17 5.87 14.54
C GLY A 110 7.72 5.76 15.02
N GLU A 111 7.48 5.00 16.09
CA GLU A 111 6.12 4.68 16.59
C GLU A 111 5.33 5.91 17.05
N ILE A 112 6.01 6.98 17.45
CA ILE A 112 5.42 8.28 17.82
C ILE A 112 5.64 9.36 16.76
N GLY A 113 6.20 8.98 15.59
CA GLY A 113 6.50 9.91 14.51
C GLY A 113 5.23 10.58 13.99
N GLN A 114 5.30 11.89 13.73
CA GLN A 114 4.16 12.68 13.26
C GLN A 114 3.61 12.18 11.91
N TYR A 115 4.47 11.64 11.05
CA TYR A 115 4.14 11.14 9.71
C TYR A 115 4.40 9.63 9.59
N SER A 116 4.46 8.92 10.70
CA SER A 116 4.77 7.50 10.70
C SER A 116 3.52 6.68 10.38
N PRO A 117 3.63 5.67 9.51
CA PRO A 117 2.54 4.73 9.30
C PRO A 117 2.32 3.83 10.53
N PHE A 118 3.30 3.72 11.43
CA PHE A 118 3.24 2.92 12.66
C PHE A 118 2.69 3.68 13.86
N ASN A 119 2.48 5.00 13.74
CA ASN A 119 1.85 5.79 14.79
C ASN A 119 0.33 5.55 14.82
N LYS A 120 -0.15 4.87 15.87
CA LYS A 120 -1.55 4.48 16.03
C LYS A 120 -2.53 5.65 16.17
N ILE A 121 -2.04 6.83 16.54
CA ILE A 121 -2.87 8.01 16.84
C ILE A 121 -2.54 9.21 15.96
N THR A 122 -1.62 9.10 14.99
CA THR A 122 -1.32 10.24 14.12
C THR A 122 -2.53 10.61 13.27
N ALA A 123 -2.82 11.92 13.21
CA ALA A 123 -3.79 12.47 12.28
C ALA A 123 -3.23 12.61 10.85
N LYS A 124 -1.91 12.51 10.68
CA LYS A 124 -1.18 12.80 9.44
C LYS A 124 -0.34 11.60 8.95
N PRO A 125 -0.91 10.39 8.80
CA PRO A 125 -0.16 9.27 8.26
C PRO A 125 0.17 9.50 6.77
N PRO A 126 1.17 8.78 6.23
CA PRO A 126 1.49 8.83 4.82
C PRO A 126 0.39 8.17 3.96
N GLN A 127 0.43 8.44 2.66
CA GLN A 127 -0.51 7.92 1.68
C GLN A 127 0.23 7.21 0.54
N ILE A 128 -0.43 6.21 -0.05
CA ILE A 128 0.02 5.52 -1.25
C ILE A 128 -0.61 6.21 -2.45
N PHE A 129 0.22 6.51 -3.44
CA PHE A 129 -0.17 7.07 -4.71
C PHE A 129 0.11 6.07 -5.83
N ILE A 130 -0.80 5.98 -6.79
CA ILE A 130 -0.66 5.21 -8.03
C ILE A 130 -1.05 6.15 -9.16
N ASP A 131 -0.19 6.29 -10.17
CA ASP A 131 -0.39 7.26 -11.26
C ASP A 131 -0.76 8.66 -10.74
N ASP A 132 -0.02 9.14 -9.74
CA ASP A 132 -0.21 10.42 -9.05
C ASP A 132 -1.57 10.62 -8.35
N LYS A 133 -2.38 9.57 -8.23
CA LYS A 133 -3.67 9.61 -7.52
C LYS A 133 -3.54 8.98 -6.14
N PRO A 134 -4.02 9.64 -5.06
CA PRO A 134 -4.02 9.06 -3.73
C PRO A 134 -5.03 7.91 -3.67
N VAL A 135 -4.56 6.73 -3.26
CA VAL A 135 -5.37 5.51 -3.20
C VAL A 135 -5.86 5.25 -1.78
N CYS A 136 -4.94 5.26 -0.81
CA CYS A 136 -5.26 4.98 0.59
C CYS A 136 -4.19 5.53 1.54
N TYR A 137 -4.55 5.62 2.83
CA TYR A 137 -3.59 5.87 3.89
C TYR A 137 -2.74 4.62 4.14
N LEU A 138 -1.43 4.78 4.27
CA LEU A 138 -0.55 3.74 4.79
C LEU A 138 -0.45 3.93 6.30
N THR A 139 -1.19 3.13 7.08
CA THR A 139 -1.24 3.32 8.54
C THR A 139 -1.82 2.15 9.32
N VAL A 140 -1.33 1.98 10.55
CA VAL A 140 -1.95 1.13 11.59
C VAL A 140 -3.10 1.84 12.32
N ASN A 141 -3.26 3.16 12.15
CA ASN A 141 -4.35 3.92 12.76
C ASN A 141 -5.70 3.50 12.16
N ARG A 142 -6.50 2.77 12.94
CA ARG A 142 -7.78 2.18 12.52
C ARG A 142 -8.87 3.22 12.25
N LEU A 143 -8.70 4.46 12.73
CA LEU A 143 -9.63 5.56 12.48
C LEU A 143 -9.51 6.13 11.07
N LYS A 144 -8.44 5.79 10.33
CA LYS A 144 -8.22 6.22 8.95
C LYS A 144 -8.77 5.21 7.96
N SER A 145 -9.42 5.69 6.91
CA SER A 145 -10.02 4.88 5.85
C SER A 145 -10.10 5.67 4.54
N PRO A 146 -9.88 5.04 3.37
CA PRO A 146 -9.36 3.68 3.19
C PRO A 146 -7.91 3.57 3.68
N ARG A 147 -7.51 2.40 4.23
CA ARG A 147 -6.16 2.19 4.77
C ARG A 147 -5.52 0.89 4.27
N PHE A 148 -4.20 0.89 4.18
CA PHE A 148 -3.35 -0.28 4.00
C PHE A 148 -2.39 -0.38 5.20
N ASP A 149 -2.35 -1.55 5.83
CA ASP A 149 -1.45 -1.83 6.95
C ASP A 149 0.02 -1.88 6.51
N PRO A 150 0.94 -1.14 7.15
CA PRO A 150 2.34 -1.10 6.77
C PRO A 150 3.13 -2.39 7.02
N HIS A 151 2.69 -3.24 7.97
CA HIS A 151 3.28 -4.58 8.14
C HIS A 151 2.86 -5.49 6.98
N ALA A 152 1.60 -5.41 6.56
CA ALA A 152 1.11 -6.15 5.40
C ALA A 152 1.81 -5.71 4.10
N LEU A 153 2.02 -4.40 3.91
CA LEU A 153 2.79 -3.88 2.79
C LEU A 153 4.19 -4.49 2.75
N LYS A 154 4.91 -4.46 3.88
CA LYS A 154 6.25 -5.04 3.99
C LYS A 154 6.24 -6.52 3.62
N ALA A 155 5.38 -7.31 4.26
CA ALA A 155 5.29 -8.75 3.99
C ALA A 155 4.95 -9.06 2.52
N TRP A 156 4.05 -8.28 1.92
CA TRP A 156 3.64 -8.45 0.52
C TRP A 156 4.74 -8.09 -0.49
N VAL A 157 5.53 -7.05 -0.22
CA VAL A 157 6.69 -6.71 -1.06
C VAL A 157 7.78 -7.79 -0.91
N GLU A 158 8.00 -8.29 0.31
CA GLU A 158 8.98 -9.33 0.58
C GLU A 158 8.62 -10.68 -0.03
N SER A 159 7.34 -11.00 -0.21
CA SER A 159 6.91 -12.24 -0.87
C SER A 159 7.08 -12.23 -2.39
N ARG A 160 7.45 -11.09 -2.98
CA ARG A 160 7.62 -10.88 -4.43
C ARG A 160 9.08 -10.76 -4.85
N ARG A 161 9.95 -11.30 -4.00
CA ARG A 161 11.39 -11.44 -4.25
C ARG A 161 11.67 -12.53 -5.26
#